data_AF-A0A836C112-F1
#
_entry.id   AF-A0A836C112-F1
#
_cell.length_a   1.000
_cell.length_b   1.000
_cell.length_c   1.000
_cell.angle_alpha   90.00
_cell.angle_beta   90.00
_cell.angle_gamma   90.00
#
_symmetry.space_group_name_H-M   'P 1'
#
loop_
_entity.id
_entity.type
_entity.pdbx_description
1 polymer ?
#
loop_
_entity_poly.entity_id
_entity_poly.type
_entity_poly.pdbx_seq_one_letter_code
_entity_poly.pdbx_strand_id
1 'polypeptide(L)'
;MGEAEPKDGSSTSFQQTLEGVRAQVGTTVADAQAQLDGALQTVAGFARQGLGLIGGGVREAYNAAADVAEAGTAYANHGLDQLKAVEDATVAEIRRGLDVVHANPYVSYPLLATGGMLLLPGTRRLLYRATLGRLRSVDNILKGSEGKVEGLRVKMGDFSSEAKKLQERLAVAEDEYVRGRQKLKATRQELQRLASVVAKSERQAAGVLEDLRSIKKADKATQLRAEAASQVSSLRAQRTALQSYIYRIASKDI
;
A
#
# COMPACT_ATOMS: atom_id res chain seq x y z
N MET A 1 -67.72 16.57 -30.92
CA MET A 1 -67.26 15.73 -32.06
C MET A 1 -65.77 15.95 -32.21
N GLY A 2 -64.98 14.88 -31.98
CA GLY A 2 -63.65 14.68 -32.57
C GLY A 2 -62.46 15.45 -32.00
N GLU A 3 -61.82 14.91 -30.96
CA GLU A 3 -60.42 15.16 -30.61
C GLU A 3 -59.46 14.66 -31.70
N ALA A 4 -58.36 15.38 -31.92
CA ALA A 4 -57.24 14.96 -32.75
C ALA A 4 -55.97 14.89 -31.87
N GLU A 5 -55.45 13.68 -31.69
CA GLU A 5 -54.13 13.38 -31.10
C GLU A 5 -52.97 13.84 -31.99
N PRO A 6 -51.76 14.02 -31.40
CA PRO A 6 -50.58 13.50 -32.10
C PRO A 6 -49.52 12.81 -31.20
N LYS A 7 -49.34 11.51 -31.49
CA LYS A 7 -48.11 10.78 -31.87
C LYS A 7 -46.91 10.66 -30.91
N ASP A 8 -46.86 9.49 -30.26
CA ASP A 8 -45.70 8.80 -29.67
C ASP A 8 -44.67 8.32 -30.72
N GLY A 9 -43.78 9.22 -31.19
CA GLY A 9 -42.78 8.89 -32.23
C GLY A 9 -41.33 8.68 -31.76
N SER A 10 -40.92 9.23 -30.62
CA SER A 10 -39.49 9.33 -30.25
C SER A 10 -39.00 8.16 -29.38
N SER A 11 -39.83 7.66 -28.47
CA SER A 11 -39.50 6.59 -27.52
C SER A 11 -39.17 5.26 -28.20
N THR A 12 -39.87 4.96 -29.31
CA THR A 12 -39.77 3.70 -30.05
C THR A 12 -38.46 3.61 -30.84
N SER A 13 -37.99 4.74 -31.39
CA SER A 13 -36.74 4.79 -32.17
C SER A 13 -35.49 4.56 -31.31
N PHE A 14 -35.47 5.11 -30.10
CA PHE A 14 -34.34 4.97 -29.17
C PHE A 14 -34.23 3.56 -28.59
N GLN A 15 -35.38 2.93 -28.29
CA GLN A 15 -35.39 1.53 -27.84
C GLN A 15 -34.98 0.57 -28.96
N GLN A 16 -35.42 0.81 -30.20
CA GLN A 16 -34.97 0.03 -31.37
C GLN A 16 -33.46 0.18 -31.62
N THR A 17 -32.88 1.37 -31.42
CA THR A 17 -31.42 1.55 -31.51
C THR A 17 -30.66 0.86 -30.36
N LEU A 18 -31.21 0.85 -29.15
CA LEU A 18 -30.59 0.15 -28.01
C LEU A 18 -30.62 -1.37 -28.17
N GLU A 19 -31.73 -1.92 -28.68
CA GLU A 19 -31.83 -3.34 -29.00
C GLU A 19 -30.91 -3.72 -30.17
N GLY A 20 -30.79 -2.87 -31.20
CA GLY A 20 -29.85 -3.06 -32.30
C GLY A 20 -28.40 -3.08 -31.85
N VAL A 21 -28.00 -2.16 -30.97
CA VAL A 21 -26.65 -2.11 -30.39
C VAL A 21 -26.39 -3.31 -29.48
N ARG A 22 -27.38 -3.72 -28.68
CA ARG A 22 -27.24 -4.91 -27.81
C ARG A 22 -27.14 -6.20 -28.61
N ALA A 23 -27.87 -6.31 -29.72
CA ALA A 23 -27.78 -7.43 -30.64
C ALA A 23 -26.42 -7.48 -31.36
N GLN A 24 -25.92 -6.33 -31.84
CA GLN A 24 -24.58 -6.23 -32.45
C GLN A 24 -23.45 -6.56 -31.46
N VAL A 25 -23.55 -6.08 -30.22
CA VAL A 25 -22.56 -6.39 -29.17
C VAL A 25 -22.63 -7.89 -28.83
N GLY A 26 -23.82 -8.46 -28.74
CA GLY A 26 -24.02 -9.89 -28.52
C GLY A 26 -23.39 -10.77 -29.60
N THR A 27 -23.55 -10.42 -30.88
CA THR A 27 -22.94 -11.15 -32.00
C THR A 27 -21.42 -10.97 -32.02
N THR A 28 -20.89 -9.77 -31.75
CA THR A 28 -19.43 -9.55 -31.72
C THR A 28 -18.72 -10.26 -30.58
N VAL A 29 -19.38 -10.43 -29.42
CA VAL A 29 -18.81 -11.18 -28.30
C VAL A 29 -18.88 -12.69 -28.56
N ALA A 30 -19.95 -13.17 -29.18
CA ALA A 30 -20.07 -14.57 -29.60
C ALA A 30 -19.05 -14.92 -30.70
N ASP A 31 -18.84 -14.03 -31.68
CA ASP A 31 -17.85 -14.22 -32.75
C ASP A 31 -16.42 -14.12 -32.22
N ALA A 32 -16.16 -13.21 -31.26
CA ALA A 32 -14.86 -13.11 -30.59
C ALA A 32 -14.56 -14.34 -29.71
N GLN A 33 -15.56 -14.90 -29.02
CA GLN A 33 -15.41 -16.14 -28.25
C GLN A 33 -15.22 -17.36 -29.16
N ALA A 34 -15.97 -17.46 -30.26
CA ALA A 34 -15.81 -18.53 -31.25
C ALA A 34 -14.44 -18.50 -31.93
N GLN A 35 -13.89 -17.31 -32.20
CA GLN A 35 -12.56 -17.15 -32.78
C GLN A 35 -11.44 -17.40 -31.76
N LEU A 36 -11.64 -17.09 -30.48
CA LEU A 36 -10.72 -17.46 -29.39
C LEU A 36 -10.66 -18.97 -29.16
N ASP A 37 -11.79 -19.66 -29.17
CA ASP A 37 -11.84 -21.12 -29.07
C ASP A 37 -11.24 -21.80 -30.31
N GLY A 38 -11.43 -21.23 -31.50
CA GLY A 38 -10.77 -21.67 -32.73
C GLY A 38 -9.24 -21.48 -32.69
N ALA A 39 -8.77 -20.34 -32.16
CA ALA A 39 -7.34 -20.06 -31.98
C ALA A 39 -6.69 -20.94 -30.89
N LEU A 40 -7.43 -21.24 -29.81
CA LEU A 40 -6.97 -22.18 -28.78
C LEU A 40 -6.91 -23.62 -29.31
N GLN A 41 -7.82 -24.02 -30.19
CA GLN A 41 -7.78 -25.34 -30.82
C GLN A 41 -6.64 -25.48 -31.85
N THR A 42 -6.31 -24.45 -32.61
CA THR A 42 -5.14 -24.48 -33.52
C THR A 42 -3.84 -24.50 -32.72
N VAL A 43 -3.72 -23.70 -31.66
CA VAL A 43 -2.56 -23.73 -30.75
C VAL A 43 -2.46 -25.06 -30.00
N ALA A 44 -3.58 -25.65 -29.57
CA ALA A 44 -3.60 -27.00 -28.97
C ALA A 44 -3.27 -28.10 -30.00
N GLY A 45 -3.61 -27.90 -31.28
CA GLY A 45 -3.21 -28.76 -32.39
C GLY A 45 -1.69 -28.72 -32.64
N PHE A 46 -1.09 -27.53 -32.63
CA PHE A 46 0.36 -27.35 -32.72
C PHE A 46 1.10 -27.87 -31.49
N ALA A 47 0.53 -27.71 -30.29
CA ALA A 47 1.10 -28.25 -29.06
C ALA A 47 1.04 -29.80 -29.02
N ARG A 48 0.02 -30.42 -29.65
CA ARG A 48 -0.07 -31.89 -29.77
C ARG A 48 0.83 -32.48 -30.86
N GLN A 49 1.16 -31.74 -31.90
CA GLN A 49 2.11 -32.17 -32.94
C GLN A 49 3.58 -31.77 -32.63
N GLY A 50 3.81 -31.00 -31.56
CA GLY A 50 5.12 -30.53 -31.10
C GLY A 50 6.00 -31.56 -30.39
N LEU A 51 5.93 -32.83 -30.77
CA LEU A 51 6.99 -33.81 -30.54
C LEU A 51 7.58 -34.21 -31.90
N GLY A 52 8.39 -33.31 -32.43
CA GLY A 52 9.28 -33.54 -33.58
C GLY A 52 8.86 -32.79 -34.84
N LEU A 53 9.68 -31.82 -35.27
CA LEU A 53 10.50 -31.94 -36.48
C LEU A 53 11.13 -30.60 -36.91
N ILE A 54 12.30 -30.75 -37.49
CA ILE A 54 13.24 -29.75 -38.00
C ILE A 54 12.79 -29.26 -39.39
N GLY A 55 12.98 -27.96 -39.71
CA GLY A 55 13.28 -27.50 -41.08
C GLY A 55 12.22 -26.73 -41.89
N GLY A 56 10.92 -26.86 -41.65
CA GLY A 56 9.87 -26.22 -42.47
C GLY A 56 9.09 -25.07 -41.80
N GLY A 57 8.96 -25.12 -40.46
CA GLY A 57 7.98 -24.30 -39.73
C GLY A 57 8.33 -22.83 -39.52
N VAL A 58 9.58 -22.39 -39.78
CA VAL A 58 9.98 -21.00 -39.50
C VAL A 58 9.40 -20.00 -40.51
N ARG A 59 9.28 -20.35 -41.79
CA ARG A 59 8.64 -19.49 -42.81
C ARG A 59 7.13 -19.45 -42.68
N GLU A 60 6.53 -20.58 -42.33
CA GLU A 60 5.08 -20.69 -42.13
C GLU A 60 4.65 -19.95 -40.85
N ALA A 61 5.46 -20.01 -39.78
CA ALA A 61 5.27 -19.18 -38.59
C ALA A 61 5.45 -17.68 -38.87
N TYR A 62 6.39 -17.29 -39.74
CA TYR A 62 6.57 -15.88 -40.12
C TYR A 62 5.40 -15.35 -40.96
N ASN A 63 4.90 -16.14 -41.91
CA ASN A 63 3.76 -15.75 -42.74
C ASN A 63 2.46 -15.71 -41.91
N ALA A 64 2.25 -16.68 -41.00
CA ALA A 64 1.13 -16.65 -40.07
C ALA A 64 1.19 -15.44 -39.11
N ALA A 65 2.38 -15.02 -38.68
CA ALA A 65 2.54 -13.81 -37.87
C ALA A 65 2.27 -12.52 -38.68
N ALA A 66 2.65 -12.48 -39.97
CA ALA A 66 2.34 -11.36 -40.86
C ALA A 66 0.83 -11.25 -41.14
N ASP A 67 0.15 -12.37 -41.39
CA ASP A 67 -1.31 -12.39 -41.62
C ASP A 67 -2.09 -11.97 -40.36
N VAL A 68 -1.64 -12.36 -39.16
CA VAL A 68 -2.24 -11.93 -37.89
C VAL A 68 -1.97 -10.44 -37.61
N ALA A 69 -0.79 -9.93 -37.97
CA ALA A 69 -0.48 -8.51 -37.84
C ALA A 69 -1.33 -7.66 -38.80
N GLU A 70 -1.49 -8.10 -40.05
CA GLU A 70 -2.30 -7.40 -41.05
C GLU A 70 -3.79 -7.43 -40.67
N ALA A 71 -4.31 -8.59 -40.25
CA ALA A 71 -5.66 -8.71 -39.69
C ALA A 71 -5.85 -7.79 -38.48
N GLY A 72 -4.87 -7.73 -37.56
CA GLY A 72 -4.89 -6.86 -36.39
C GLY A 72 -5.01 -5.37 -36.77
N THR A 73 -4.29 -4.92 -37.79
CA THR A 73 -4.38 -3.53 -38.27
C THR A 73 -5.72 -3.23 -38.96
N ALA A 74 -6.27 -4.19 -39.71
CA ALA A 74 -7.57 -4.04 -40.35
C ALA A 74 -8.71 -3.93 -39.30
N TYR A 75 -8.66 -4.74 -38.23
CA TYR A 75 -9.61 -4.65 -37.13
C TYR A 75 -9.49 -3.34 -36.33
N ALA A 76 -8.27 -2.87 -36.10
CA ALA A 76 -8.04 -1.59 -35.43
C ALA A 76 -8.61 -0.42 -36.25
N ASN A 77 -8.37 -0.42 -37.57
CA ASN A 77 -8.90 0.62 -38.46
C ASN A 77 -10.43 0.57 -38.57
N HIS A 78 -11.02 -0.63 -38.65
CA HIS A 78 -12.47 -0.79 -38.64
C HIS A 78 -13.11 -0.31 -37.33
N GLY A 79 -12.47 -0.55 -36.18
CA GLY A 79 -12.90 -0.01 -34.89
C GLY A 79 -12.82 1.51 -34.82
N LEU A 80 -11.77 2.11 -35.39
CA LEU A 80 -11.62 3.57 -35.46
C LEU A 80 -12.69 4.21 -36.38
N ASP A 81 -13.02 3.57 -37.50
CA ASP A 81 -14.02 4.09 -38.43
C ASP A 81 -15.45 3.99 -37.86
N GLN A 82 -15.75 2.94 -37.10
CA GLN A 82 -17.01 2.84 -36.37
C GLN A 82 -17.13 3.89 -35.26
N LEU A 83 -16.05 4.17 -34.53
CA LEU A 83 -16.04 5.23 -33.52
C LEU A 83 -16.25 6.60 -34.15
N LYS A 84 -15.59 6.89 -35.28
CA LYS A 84 -15.79 8.14 -36.03
C LYS A 84 -17.21 8.28 -36.54
N ALA A 85 -17.82 7.21 -37.07
CA ALA A 85 -19.20 7.26 -37.55
C ALA A 85 -20.20 7.56 -36.42
N VAL A 86 -19.98 7.00 -35.23
CA VAL A 86 -20.80 7.29 -34.03
C VAL A 86 -20.53 8.71 -33.54
N GLU A 87 -19.27 9.14 -33.51
CA GLU A 87 -18.89 10.50 -33.13
C GLU A 87 -19.56 11.53 -34.05
N ASP A 88 -19.46 11.37 -35.37
CA ASP A 88 -20.07 12.27 -36.34
C ASP A 88 -21.60 12.31 -36.23
N ALA A 89 -22.24 11.16 -35.96
CA ALA A 89 -23.68 11.10 -35.72
C ALA A 89 -24.08 11.85 -34.43
N THR A 90 -23.32 11.71 -33.35
CA THR A 90 -23.58 12.42 -32.08
C THR A 90 -23.33 13.93 -32.22
N VAL A 91 -22.28 14.33 -32.92
CA VAL A 91 -21.96 15.75 -33.19
C VAL A 91 -23.03 16.38 -34.08
N ALA A 92 -23.53 15.66 -35.09
CA ALA A 92 -24.64 16.13 -35.92
C ALA A 92 -25.91 16.36 -35.10
N GLU A 93 -26.20 15.48 -34.14
CA GLU A 93 -27.38 15.62 -33.28
C GLU A 93 -27.24 16.76 -32.27
N ILE A 94 -26.05 16.97 -31.72
CA ILE A 94 -25.75 18.14 -30.88
C ILE A 94 -25.90 19.44 -31.68
N ARG A 95 -25.46 19.47 -32.95
CA ARG A 95 -25.64 20.62 -33.84
C ARG A 95 -27.11 20.90 -34.13
N ARG A 96 -27.92 19.87 -34.39
CA ARG A 96 -29.38 20.02 -34.53
C ARG A 96 -30.02 20.57 -33.26
N GLY A 97 -29.63 20.07 -32.09
CA GLY A 97 -30.08 20.60 -30.81
C GLY A 97 -29.70 22.08 -30.63
N LEU A 98 -28.49 22.46 -31.04
CA LEU A 98 -28.01 23.84 -30.98
C LEU A 98 -28.74 24.77 -31.97
N ASP A 99 -29.07 24.29 -33.17
CA ASP A 99 -29.87 25.03 -34.15
C ASP A 99 -31.30 25.29 -33.63
N VAL A 100 -31.90 24.31 -32.93
CA VAL A 100 -33.21 24.47 -32.25
C VAL A 100 -33.14 25.47 -31.10
N VAL A 101 -32.04 25.48 -30.35
CA VAL A 101 -31.77 26.46 -29.28
C VAL A 101 -31.64 27.87 -29.86
N HIS A 102 -30.94 28.02 -30.99
CA HIS A 102 -30.80 29.28 -31.71
C HIS A 102 -32.12 29.78 -32.33
N ALA A 103 -32.99 28.88 -32.77
CA ALA A 103 -34.29 29.23 -33.31
C ALA A 103 -35.29 29.73 -32.23
N ASN A 104 -35.13 29.32 -30.97
CA ASN A 104 -36.04 29.66 -29.87
C ASN A 104 -35.31 30.16 -28.61
N PRO A 105 -34.55 31.26 -28.68
CA PRO A 105 -33.61 31.69 -27.64
C PRO A 105 -34.27 31.94 -26.28
N TYR A 106 -35.51 32.44 -26.25
CA TYR A 106 -36.19 32.80 -25.00
C TYR A 106 -36.64 31.60 -24.15
N VAL A 107 -36.82 30.42 -24.75
CA VAL A 107 -37.29 29.21 -24.05
C VAL A 107 -36.12 28.26 -23.77
N SER A 108 -35.17 28.19 -24.68
CA SER A 108 -34.07 27.22 -24.65
C SER A 108 -32.97 27.56 -23.64
N TYR A 109 -32.55 28.83 -23.54
CA TYR A 109 -31.52 29.27 -22.58
C TYR A 109 -31.87 28.98 -21.11
N PRO A 110 -33.08 29.29 -20.58
CA PRO A 110 -33.41 28.98 -19.18
C PRO A 110 -33.55 27.48 -18.92
N LEU A 111 -34.02 26.69 -19.90
CA LEU A 111 -34.09 25.22 -19.80
C LEU A 111 -32.70 24.59 -19.73
N LEU A 112 -31.76 25.04 -20.56
CA LEU A 112 -30.37 24.58 -20.51
C LEU A 112 -29.67 25.04 -19.22
N ALA A 113 -29.93 26.27 -18.77
CA ALA A 113 -29.35 26.77 -17.53
C ALA A 113 -29.84 25.97 -16.31
N THR A 114 -31.14 25.69 -16.22
CA THR A 114 -31.73 24.92 -15.11
C THR A 114 -31.38 23.43 -15.18
N GLY A 115 -31.39 22.83 -16.38
CA GLY A 115 -30.94 21.45 -16.60
C GLY A 115 -29.45 21.27 -16.29
N GLY A 116 -28.61 22.21 -16.75
CA GLY A 116 -27.18 22.25 -16.42
C GLY A 116 -26.93 22.43 -14.92
N MET A 117 -27.71 23.30 -14.27
CA MET A 117 -27.66 23.49 -12.83
C MET A 117 -28.02 22.21 -12.06
N LEU A 118 -28.93 21.37 -12.57
CA LEU A 118 -29.31 20.09 -11.96
C LEU A 118 -28.25 18.99 -12.14
N LEU A 119 -27.49 19.06 -13.23
CA LEU A 119 -26.37 18.15 -13.54
C LEU A 119 -25.13 18.41 -12.68
N LEU A 120 -25.00 19.60 -12.10
CA LEU A 120 -23.89 19.91 -11.19
C LEU A 120 -23.96 19.03 -9.92
N PRO A 121 -22.83 18.45 -9.47
CA PRO A 121 -22.82 17.52 -8.34
C PRO A 121 -23.24 18.18 -7.01
N GLY A 122 -23.11 19.50 -6.88
CA GLY A 122 -23.48 20.25 -5.68
C GLY A 122 -25.00 20.35 -5.47
N THR A 123 -25.73 20.66 -6.52
CA THR A 123 -27.19 20.87 -6.46
C THR A 123 -27.92 19.55 -6.27
N ARG A 124 -27.47 18.47 -6.91
CA ARG A 124 -27.98 17.10 -6.68
C ARG A 124 -27.85 16.69 -5.21
N ARG A 125 -26.70 16.98 -4.59
CA ARG A 125 -26.43 16.66 -3.18
C ARG A 125 -27.29 17.50 -2.23
N LEU A 126 -27.54 18.76 -2.58
CA LEU A 126 -28.37 19.68 -1.81
C LEU A 126 -29.84 19.31 -1.89
N LEU A 127 -30.35 18.97 -3.08
CA LEU A 127 -31.70 18.45 -3.27
C LEU A 127 -31.91 17.16 -2.47
N TYR A 128 -30.98 16.19 -2.58
CA TYR A 128 -31.06 14.93 -1.86
C TYR A 128 -31.09 15.13 -0.34
N ARG A 129 -30.29 16.06 0.19
CA ARG A 129 -30.25 16.38 1.62
C ARG A 129 -31.51 17.13 2.08
N ALA A 130 -32.10 17.96 1.22
CA ALA A 130 -33.29 18.75 1.53
C ALA A 130 -34.60 17.96 1.43
N THR A 131 -34.73 17.05 0.46
CA THR A 131 -35.99 16.32 0.18
C THR A 131 -36.00 14.92 0.79
N LEU A 132 -34.94 14.12 0.63
CA LEU A 132 -34.87 12.75 1.13
C LEU A 132 -34.40 12.66 2.58
N GLY A 133 -33.70 13.68 3.09
CA GLY A 133 -33.31 13.77 4.51
C GLY A 133 -34.50 13.93 5.47
N ARG A 134 -35.61 14.52 5.01
CA ARG A 134 -36.82 14.79 5.82
C ARG A 134 -37.80 13.61 5.84
N LEU A 135 -37.70 12.70 4.87
CA LEU A 135 -38.55 11.51 4.75
C LEU A 135 -37.94 10.27 5.45
N ARG A 136 -36.82 10.43 6.16
CA ARG A 136 -36.22 9.34 6.93
C ARG A 136 -37.11 9.08 8.14
N SER A 137 -37.86 7.98 8.11
CA SER A 137 -38.73 7.57 9.22
C SER A 137 -37.95 7.45 10.53
N VAL A 138 -38.60 7.81 11.64
CA VAL A 138 -38.02 7.70 12.99
C VAL A 138 -37.51 6.28 13.24
N ASP A 139 -38.23 5.26 12.77
CA ASP A 139 -37.86 3.85 12.88
C ASP A 139 -36.54 3.51 12.18
N ASN A 140 -36.22 4.15 11.05
CA ASN A 140 -34.96 3.92 10.35
C ASN A 140 -33.78 4.59 11.06
N ILE A 141 -34.01 5.69 11.78
CA ILE A 141 -33.00 6.35 12.61
C ILE A 141 -32.77 5.53 13.88
N LEU A 142 -33.83 5.00 14.49
CA LEU A 142 -33.75 4.12 15.66
C LEU A 142 -33.01 2.82 15.34
N LYS A 143 -33.42 2.08 14.31
CA LYS A 143 -32.72 0.86 13.86
C LYS A 143 -31.26 1.13 13.49
N GLY A 144 -30.99 2.26 12.83
CA GLY A 144 -29.63 2.69 12.50
C GLY A 144 -28.79 3.07 13.73
N SER A 145 -29.42 3.48 14.84
CA SER A 145 -28.75 3.82 16.09
C SER A 145 -28.54 2.57 16.95
N GLU A 146 -29.52 1.66 17.01
CA GLU A 146 -29.39 0.36 17.66
C GLU A 146 -28.24 -0.46 17.07
N GLY A 147 -28.13 -0.53 15.74
CA GLY A 147 -27.01 -1.21 15.08
C GLY A 147 -25.64 -0.56 15.39
N LYS A 148 -25.59 0.76 15.59
CA LYS A 148 -24.36 1.46 16.00
C LYS A 148 -24.00 1.18 17.45
N VAL A 149 -24.99 1.14 18.36
CA VAL A 149 -24.77 0.82 19.77
C VAL A 149 -24.30 -0.63 19.92
N GLU A 150 -24.89 -1.57 19.19
CA GLU A 150 -24.45 -2.96 19.20
C GLU A 150 -23.03 -3.10 18.61
N GLY A 151 -22.75 -2.41 17.50
CA GLY A 151 -21.40 -2.36 16.94
C GLY A 151 -20.36 -1.74 17.90
N LEU A 152 -20.75 -0.75 18.70
CA LEU A 152 -19.90 -0.19 19.75
C LEU A 152 -19.70 -1.18 20.91
N ARG A 153 -20.74 -1.92 21.29
CA ARG A 153 -20.67 -2.92 22.36
C ARG A 153 -19.69 -4.05 22.02
N VAL A 154 -19.72 -4.54 20.78
CA VAL A 154 -18.74 -5.53 20.29
C VAL A 154 -17.32 -4.98 20.38
N LYS A 155 -17.10 -3.76 19.87
CA LYS A 155 -15.77 -3.10 19.93
C LYS A 155 -15.29 -2.87 21.36
N MET A 156 -16.18 -2.51 22.28
CA MET A 156 -15.83 -2.38 23.70
C MET A 156 -15.39 -3.73 24.30
N GLY A 157 -16.06 -4.83 23.93
CA GLY A 157 -15.64 -6.18 24.27
C GLY A 157 -14.21 -6.48 23.78
N ASP A 158 -13.94 -6.21 22.50
CA ASP A 158 -12.62 -6.41 21.90
C ASP A 158 -11.54 -5.58 22.61
N PHE A 159 -11.78 -4.29 22.83
CA PHE A 159 -10.84 -3.40 23.54
C PHE A 159 -10.59 -3.87 24.97
N SER A 160 -11.61 -4.36 25.68
CA SER A 160 -11.42 -4.90 27.04
C SER A 160 -10.54 -6.15 27.04
N SER A 161 -10.67 -7.00 26.01
CA SER A 161 -9.86 -8.21 25.87
C SER A 161 -8.42 -7.91 25.49
N GLU A 162 -8.22 -6.93 24.60
CA GLU A 162 -6.90 -6.48 24.17
C GLU A 162 -6.17 -5.74 25.30
N ALA A 163 -6.88 -4.91 26.06
CA ALA A 163 -6.34 -4.26 27.25
C ALA A 163 -5.84 -5.29 28.29
N LYS A 164 -6.60 -6.37 28.54
CA LYS A 164 -6.15 -7.46 29.44
C LYS A 164 -4.88 -8.13 28.92
N LYS A 165 -4.82 -8.48 27.63
CA LYS A 165 -3.62 -9.08 27.02
C LYS A 165 -2.40 -8.16 27.12
N LEU A 166 -2.58 -6.85 26.92
CA LEU A 166 -1.51 -5.87 27.05
C LEU A 166 -1.07 -5.71 28.51
N GLN A 167 -2.00 -5.73 29.46
CA GLN A 167 -1.68 -5.68 30.89
C GLN A 167 -0.88 -6.91 31.34
N GLU A 168 -1.24 -8.11 30.88
CA GLU A 168 -0.48 -9.33 31.17
C GLU A 168 0.95 -9.24 30.60
N ARG A 169 1.10 -8.75 29.36
CA ARG A 169 2.43 -8.54 28.74
C ARG A 169 3.25 -7.49 29.49
N LEU A 170 2.61 -6.41 29.96
CA LEU A 170 3.26 -5.37 30.75
C LEU A 170 3.77 -5.95 32.07
N ALA A 171 2.96 -6.72 32.80
CA ALA A 171 3.35 -7.32 34.07
C ALA A 171 4.58 -8.24 33.92
N VAL A 172 4.62 -9.06 32.86
CA VAL A 172 5.79 -9.89 32.55
C VAL A 172 7.02 -9.03 32.23
N ALA A 173 6.85 -7.98 31.42
CA ALA A 173 7.94 -7.08 31.06
C ALA A 173 8.48 -6.28 32.27
N GLU A 174 7.61 -5.87 33.20
CA GLU A 174 7.99 -5.21 34.45
C GLU A 174 8.85 -6.14 35.32
N ASP A 175 8.43 -7.39 35.50
CA ASP A 175 9.20 -8.38 36.25
C ASP A 175 10.58 -8.64 35.62
N GLU A 176 10.66 -8.77 34.30
CA GLU A 176 11.91 -8.93 33.58
C GLU A 176 12.81 -7.69 33.69
N TYR A 177 12.23 -6.49 33.61
CA TYR A 177 12.94 -5.23 33.80
C TYR A 177 13.53 -5.11 35.19
N VAL A 178 12.74 -5.38 36.24
CA VAL A 178 13.22 -5.35 37.64
C VAL A 178 14.36 -6.34 37.84
N ARG A 179 14.22 -7.57 37.34
CA ARG A 179 15.28 -8.59 37.41
C ARG A 179 16.54 -8.17 36.64
N GLY A 180 16.38 -7.62 35.43
CA GLY A 180 17.48 -7.10 34.62
C GLY A 180 18.23 -5.96 35.31
N ARG A 181 17.49 -5.03 35.91
CA ARG A 181 18.03 -3.89 36.65
C ARG A 181 18.79 -4.31 37.91
N GLN A 182 18.28 -5.31 38.64
CA GLN A 182 19.00 -5.89 39.78
C GLN A 182 20.31 -6.56 39.35
N LYS A 183 20.31 -7.32 38.25
CA LYS A 183 21.53 -7.93 37.68
C LYS A 183 22.55 -6.87 37.28
N LEU A 184 22.13 -5.81 36.58
CA LEU A 184 23.01 -4.69 36.21
C LEU A 184 23.64 -4.01 37.43
N LYS A 185 22.86 -3.80 38.50
CA LYS A 185 23.35 -3.23 39.76
C LYS A 185 24.38 -4.14 40.44
N ALA A 186 24.13 -5.45 40.47
CA ALA A 186 25.08 -6.42 41.01
C ALA A 186 26.40 -6.44 40.21
N THR A 187 26.33 -6.54 38.88
CA THR A 187 27.51 -6.49 38.01
C THR A 187 28.28 -5.17 38.15
N ARG A 188 27.58 -4.03 38.31
CA ARG A 188 28.24 -2.74 38.57
C ARG A 188 29.03 -2.77 39.87
N GLN A 189 28.49 -3.33 40.94
CA GLN A 189 29.19 -3.46 42.23
C GLN A 189 30.41 -4.37 42.11
N GLU A 190 30.31 -5.47 41.37
CA GLU A 190 31.44 -6.36 41.10
C GLU A 190 32.54 -5.66 40.28
N LEU A 191 32.17 -4.92 39.24
CA LEU A 191 33.11 -4.11 38.46
C LEU A 191 33.79 -3.04 39.30
N GLN A 192 33.06 -2.37 40.21
CA GLN A 192 33.62 -1.39 41.13
C GLN A 192 34.63 -2.05 42.10
N ARG A 193 34.29 -3.22 42.65
CA ARG A 193 35.22 -3.99 43.49
C ARG A 193 36.48 -4.38 42.69
N LEU A 194 36.33 -4.92 41.49
CA LEU A 194 37.45 -5.29 40.62
C LEU A 194 38.32 -4.07 40.29
N ALA A 195 37.71 -2.94 39.91
CA ALA A 195 38.44 -1.71 39.63
C ALA A 195 39.23 -1.22 40.86
N SER A 196 38.69 -1.39 42.07
CA SER A 196 39.39 -1.04 43.31
C SER A 196 40.59 -1.95 43.58
N VAL A 197 40.49 -3.25 43.27
CA VAL A 197 41.57 -4.22 43.40
C VAL A 197 42.67 -3.93 42.37
N VAL A 198 42.30 -3.70 41.11
CA VAL A 198 43.23 -3.31 40.04
C VAL A 198 43.93 -1.99 40.38
N ALA A 199 43.22 -1.01 40.95
CA ALA A 199 43.84 0.24 41.37
C ALA A 199 44.84 0.05 42.54
N LYS A 200 44.62 -0.92 43.42
CA LYS A 200 45.58 -1.27 44.48
C LYS A 200 46.81 -1.97 43.90
N SER A 201 46.63 -2.94 42.99
CA SER A 201 47.75 -3.63 42.34
C SER A 201 48.56 -2.69 41.44
N GLU A 202 47.91 -1.75 40.74
CA GLU A 202 48.56 -0.68 39.97
C GLU A 202 49.50 0.13 40.86
N ARG A 203 49.03 0.54 42.06
CA ARG A 203 49.85 1.29 43.03
C ARG A 203 51.02 0.46 43.58
N GLN A 204 50.80 -0.83 43.86
CA GLN A 204 51.87 -1.71 44.31
C GLN A 204 52.94 -1.90 43.23
N ALA A 205 52.53 -2.17 42.00
CA ALA A 205 53.46 -2.31 40.86
C ALA A 205 54.20 -1.00 40.57
N ALA A 206 53.53 0.16 40.69
CA ALA A 206 54.17 1.46 40.58
C ALA A 206 55.18 1.72 41.71
N GLY A 207 54.90 1.27 42.93
CA GLY A 207 55.85 1.30 44.04
C GLY A 207 57.10 0.48 43.75
N VAL A 208 56.94 -0.77 43.31
CA VAL A 208 58.08 -1.64 42.92
C VAL A 208 58.89 -1.01 41.78
N LEU A 209 58.23 -0.42 40.79
CA LEU A 209 58.91 0.27 39.69
C LEU A 209 59.76 1.45 40.21
N GLU A 210 59.24 2.22 41.16
CA GLU A 210 59.95 3.35 41.76
C GLU A 210 61.12 2.90 42.63
N ASP A 211 60.94 1.85 43.43
CA ASP A 211 62.02 1.22 44.21
C ASP A 211 63.14 0.74 43.29
N LEU A 212 62.79 0.06 42.18
CA LEU A 212 63.74 -0.37 41.17
C LEU A 212 64.43 0.82 40.51
N ARG A 213 63.75 1.97 40.31
CA ARG A 213 64.32 3.18 39.69
C ARG A 213 65.47 3.78 40.51
N SER A 214 65.47 3.58 41.83
CA SER A 214 66.54 4.05 42.73
C SER A 214 67.90 3.35 42.51
N ILE A 215 67.91 2.12 41.98
CA ILE A 215 69.12 1.28 41.87
C ILE A 215 69.92 1.58 40.59
N LYS A 216 70.96 2.43 40.64
CA LYS A 216 71.68 2.88 39.42
C LYS A 216 72.59 1.86 38.71
N LYS A 217 73.01 0.75 39.33
CA LYS A 217 74.14 -0.09 38.83
C LYS A 217 73.86 -1.60 38.80
N ALA A 218 72.78 -2.04 38.15
CA ALA A 218 72.53 -3.48 37.94
C ALA A 218 71.75 -3.75 36.64
N ASP A 219 72.28 -4.58 35.75
CA ASP A 219 71.62 -4.94 34.48
C ASP A 219 70.28 -5.65 34.73
N LYS A 220 70.21 -6.54 35.72
CA LYS A 220 68.95 -7.17 36.17
C LYS A 220 67.89 -6.15 36.57
N ALA A 221 68.28 -5.02 37.16
CA ALA A 221 67.33 -3.97 37.52
C ALA A 221 66.74 -3.26 36.29
N THR A 222 67.48 -3.18 35.18
CA THR A 222 66.95 -2.59 33.93
C THR A 222 65.88 -3.46 33.29
N GLN A 223 66.09 -4.79 33.26
CA GLN A 223 65.10 -5.76 32.77
C GLN A 223 63.83 -5.74 33.64
N LEU A 224 63.99 -5.83 34.97
CA LEU A 224 62.84 -5.78 35.90
C LEU A 224 62.07 -4.45 35.82
N ARG A 225 62.72 -3.32 35.55
CA ARG A 225 62.02 -2.04 35.33
C ARG A 225 61.17 -2.07 34.07
N ALA A 226 61.68 -2.64 32.98
CA ALA A 226 60.92 -2.74 31.74
C ALA A 226 59.67 -3.62 31.95
N GLU A 227 59.82 -4.76 32.63
CA GLU A 227 58.72 -5.64 32.99
C GLU A 227 57.72 -4.95 33.93
N ALA A 228 58.17 -4.34 35.03
CA ALA A 228 57.31 -3.63 35.97
C ALA A 228 56.58 -2.45 35.30
N ALA A 229 57.26 -1.69 34.43
CA ALA A 229 56.65 -0.60 33.67
C ALA A 229 55.55 -1.11 32.72
N SER A 230 55.80 -2.24 32.04
CA SER A 230 54.80 -2.88 31.20
C SER A 230 53.58 -3.35 32.00
N GLN A 231 53.77 -3.93 33.19
CA GLN A 231 52.71 -4.38 34.08
C GLN A 231 51.89 -3.20 34.63
N VAL A 232 52.55 -2.09 35.00
CA VAL A 232 51.84 -0.86 35.41
C VAL A 232 51.00 -0.32 34.26
N SER A 233 51.56 -0.28 33.05
CA SER A 233 50.82 0.21 31.87
C SER A 233 49.59 -0.63 31.55
N SER A 234 49.70 -1.97 31.67
CA SER A 234 48.58 -2.88 31.40
C SER A 234 47.49 -2.78 32.47
N LEU A 235 47.86 -2.68 33.76
CA LEU A 235 46.92 -2.46 34.86
C LEU A 235 46.18 -1.13 34.72
N ARG A 236 46.88 -0.07 34.31
CA ARG A 236 46.28 1.25 34.07
C ARG A 236 45.29 1.22 32.90
N ALA A 237 45.62 0.50 31.82
CA ALA A 237 44.70 0.29 30.70
C ALA A 237 43.45 -0.50 31.13
N GLN A 238 43.61 -1.60 31.89
CA GLN A 238 42.51 -2.38 32.43
C GLN A 238 41.60 -1.56 33.34
N ARG A 239 42.18 -0.74 34.22
CA ARG A 239 41.43 0.17 35.10
C ARG A 239 40.57 1.14 34.30
N THR A 240 41.14 1.76 33.26
CA THR A 240 40.42 2.72 32.41
C THR A 240 39.25 2.04 31.68
N ALA A 241 39.46 0.82 31.17
CA ALA A 241 38.40 0.01 30.58
C ALA A 241 37.29 -0.32 31.59
N LEU A 242 37.64 -0.76 32.81
CA LEU A 242 36.66 -1.03 33.86
C LEU A 242 35.83 0.21 34.22
N GLN A 243 36.46 1.39 34.31
CA GLN A 243 35.76 2.65 34.55
C GLN A 243 34.78 2.98 33.42
N SER A 244 35.15 2.75 32.16
CA SER A 244 34.25 2.95 31.01
C SER A 244 33.01 2.04 31.07
N TYR A 245 33.17 0.78 31.52
CA TYR A 245 32.06 -0.15 31.68
C TYR A 245 31.14 0.24 32.84
N ILE A 246 31.71 0.68 33.96
CA ILE A 246 30.94 1.20 35.10
C ILE A 246 30.12 2.42 34.65
N TYR A 247 30.72 3.34 33.90
CA TYR A 247 30.02 4.50 33.35
C TYR A 247 28.88 4.10 32.40
N ARG A 248 29.12 3.12 31.51
CA ARG A 248 28.09 2.62 30.59
C ARG A 248 26.89 1.98 31.29
N ILE A 249 27.10 1.36 32.45
CA ILE A 249 25.99 0.85 33.27
C ILE A 249 25.31 2.01 34.01
N ALA A 250 26.10 2.94 34.56
CA ALA A 250 25.58 4.10 35.28
C ALA A 250 24.72 5.03 34.40
N SER A 251 25.06 5.18 33.11
CA SER A 251 24.28 5.98 32.17
C SER A 251 22.96 5.34 31.74
N LYS A 252 22.75 4.06 32.07
CA LYS A 252 21.52 3.30 31.78
C LYS A 252 20.60 3.14 32.99
N ASP A 253 21.07 3.49 34.19
CA ASP A 253 20.20 3.72 35.34
C ASP A 253 19.43 5.03 35.09
N ILE A 254 18.27 4.96 34.41
CA ILE A 254 17.25 6.01 34.39
C ILE A 254 16.46 5.94 35.69
#